data_AF-A0A7S4WDI6-F1
#
_entry.id   AF-A0A7S4WDI6-F1
#
_cell.length_a   1.000
_cell.length_b   1.000
_cell.length_c   1.000
_cell.angle_alpha   90.00
_cell.angle_beta   90.00
_cell.angle_gamma   90.00
#
_symmetry.space_group_name_H-M   'P 1'
#
loop_
_entity.id
_entity.type
_entity.pdbx_description
1 polymer ?
#
loop_
_entity_poly.entity_id
_entity_poly.type
_entity_poly.pdbx_seq_one_letter_code
_entity_poly.pdbx_strand_id
1 'polypeptide(L)'
;DPSETHVLCPLAGDDPFVYLLFSLGYSVSAIDLVPEAVEELRKTFKCSSKEDWSMEESSNTVIWKHSSGRATFIVGDALQKRPELVGKFDAVYDKDSFGALPKNLRDGFCSRIAEYTKKGGIIYLECKLKENHEEVIDVGPPFSLKGENLMEDTSYGANFEYLEELGTVYPLSWPGMNQTGHVMRRK
;
A
#
# COMPACT_ATOMS: atom_id res chain seq x y z
N ASP A 1 -6.28 -4.50 -18.65
CA ASP A 1 -7.73 -4.42 -18.40
C ASP A 1 -7.92 -4.36 -16.89
N PRO A 2 -8.64 -3.37 -16.33
CA PRO A 2 -8.94 -3.34 -14.90
C PRO A 2 -9.48 -4.66 -14.35
N SER A 3 -10.32 -5.39 -15.10
CA SER A 3 -10.89 -6.66 -14.62
C SER A 3 -9.85 -7.75 -14.34
N GLU A 4 -8.71 -7.69 -15.04
CA GLU A 4 -7.61 -8.67 -14.96
C GLU A 4 -6.46 -8.20 -14.07
N THR A 5 -6.57 -7.02 -13.45
CA THR A 5 -5.48 -6.40 -12.69
C THR A 5 -5.79 -6.45 -11.19
N HIS A 6 -4.86 -7.03 -10.42
CA HIS A 6 -4.97 -7.10 -8.97
C HIS A 6 -3.98 -6.14 -8.28
N VAL A 7 -4.51 -5.21 -7.49
CA VAL A 7 -3.75 -4.20 -6.74
C VAL A 7 -3.65 -4.57 -5.26
N LEU A 8 -2.45 -4.53 -4.69
CA LEU A 8 -2.21 -4.59 -3.26
C LEU A 8 -2.12 -3.18 -2.66
N CYS A 9 -2.82 -2.94 -1.56
CA CYS A 9 -2.75 -1.71 -0.76
C CYS A 9 -2.24 -2.06 0.65
N PRO A 10 -0.93 -1.95 0.93
CA PRO A 10 -0.38 -2.25 2.25
C PRO A 10 -0.56 -1.09 3.22
N LEU A 11 -0.76 -1.38 4.52
CA LEU A 11 -1.02 -0.37 5.57
C LEU A 11 -2.14 0.59 5.13
N ALA A 12 -3.23 0.02 4.61
CA ALA A 12 -4.23 0.78 3.86
C ALA A 12 -5.02 1.78 4.71
N GLY A 13 -5.05 1.61 6.04
CA GLY A 13 -5.95 2.33 6.91
C GLY A 13 -7.40 2.25 6.40
N ASP A 14 -8.05 3.40 6.33
CA ASP A 14 -9.38 3.61 5.76
C ASP A 14 -9.34 4.31 4.38
N ASP A 15 -8.23 4.16 3.63
CA ASP A 15 -7.98 4.95 2.42
C ASP A 15 -9.09 4.78 1.34
N PRO A 16 -9.81 5.86 0.98
CA PRO A 16 -10.88 5.81 -0.01
C PRO A 16 -10.39 5.40 -1.41
N PHE A 17 -9.09 5.48 -1.70
CA PHE A 17 -8.53 5.07 -2.99
C PHE A 17 -8.69 3.57 -3.24
N VAL A 18 -8.74 2.74 -2.18
CA VAL A 18 -9.00 1.30 -2.31
C VAL A 18 -10.39 1.05 -2.92
N TYR A 19 -11.42 1.77 -2.46
CA TYR A 19 -12.75 1.68 -3.06
C TYR A 19 -12.78 2.27 -4.48
N LEU A 20 -12.07 3.36 -4.72
CA LEU A 20 -11.96 3.94 -6.07
C LEU A 20 -11.42 2.90 -7.07
N LEU A 21 -10.31 2.22 -6.75
CA LEU A 21 -9.76 1.14 -7.55
C LEU A 21 -10.81 0.05 -7.81
N PHE A 22 -11.47 -0.44 -6.77
CA PHE A 22 -12.52 -1.45 -6.91
C PHE A 22 -13.67 -0.99 -7.83
N SER A 23 -14.10 0.27 -7.71
CA SER A 23 -15.20 0.86 -8.50
C SER A 23 -14.84 1.04 -9.98
N LEU A 24 -13.54 1.20 -10.28
CA LEU A 24 -13.00 1.27 -11.64
C LEU A 24 -12.81 -0.12 -12.29
N GLY A 25 -13.14 -1.21 -11.57
CA GLY A 25 -13.10 -2.58 -12.08
C GLY A 25 -11.89 -3.40 -11.64
N TYR A 26 -10.93 -2.81 -10.93
CA TYR A 26 -9.77 -3.53 -10.40
C TYR A 26 -10.15 -4.54 -9.32
N SER A 27 -9.34 -5.60 -9.19
CA SER A 27 -9.33 -6.41 -7.96
C SER A 27 -8.40 -5.77 -6.94
N VAL A 28 -8.79 -5.76 -5.68
CA VAL A 28 -8.03 -5.12 -4.59
C VAL A 28 -7.81 -6.07 -3.42
N SER A 29 -6.61 -6.06 -2.88
CA SER A 29 -6.34 -6.60 -1.55
C SER A 29 -5.77 -5.51 -0.67
N ALA A 30 -6.37 -5.28 0.50
CA ALA A 30 -5.87 -4.32 1.48
C ALA A 30 -5.42 -5.04 2.75
N ILE A 31 -4.31 -4.60 3.34
CA ILE A 31 -3.80 -5.15 4.61
C ILE A 31 -3.60 -3.99 5.58
N ASP A 32 -4.14 -4.10 6.78
CA ASP A 32 -3.87 -3.16 7.86
C ASP A 32 -3.82 -3.87 9.21
N LEU A 33 -3.05 -3.34 10.16
CA LEU A 33 -2.93 -3.91 11.50
C LEU A 33 -4.13 -3.54 12.39
N VAL A 34 -4.79 -2.41 12.12
CA VAL A 34 -5.86 -1.84 12.94
C VAL A 34 -7.23 -2.36 12.47
N PRO A 35 -7.92 -3.21 13.26
CA PRO A 35 -9.21 -3.77 12.88
C PRO A 35 -10.27 -2.70 12.54
N GLU A 36 -10.29 -1.60 13.29
CA GLU A 36 -11.22 -0.49 13.11
C GLU A 36 -11.03 0.20 11.77
N ALA A 37 -9.78 0.36 11.31
CA ALA A 37 -9.48 0.98 10.01
C ALA A 37 -9.99 0.11 8.86
N VAL A 38 -9.78 -1.21 8.94
CA VAL A 38 -10.33 -2.17 7.95
C VAL A 38 -11.85 -2.18 7.95
N GLU A 39 -12.49 -2.06 9.12
CA GLU A 39 -13.94 -1.99 9.21
C GLU A 39 -14.49 -0.68 8.60
N GLU A 40 -13.85 0.47 8.84
CA GLU A 40 -14.22 1.72 8.18
C GLU A 40 -14.01 1.66 6.66
N LEU A 41 -12.88 1.09 6.21
CA LEU A 41 -12.64 0.84 4.80
C LEU A 41 -13.76 -0.02 4.18
N ARG A 42 -14.16 -1.09 4.86
CA ARG A 42 -15.23 -1.98 4.41
C ARG A 42 -16.58 -1.27 4.26
N LYS A 43 -16.89 -0.30 5.13
CA LYS A 43 -18.12 0.50 5.03
C LYS A 43 -18.14 1.38 3.78
N THR A 44 -16.99 1.77 3.24
CA THR A 44 -16.91 2.58 2.01
C THR A 44 -17.44 1.85 0.76
N PHE A 45 -17.49 0.51 0.79
CA PHE A 45 -17.96 -0.32 -0.32
C PHE A 45 -19.48 -0.26 -0.54
N LYS A 46 -20.22 0.50 0.28
CA LYS A 46 -21.66 0.80 0.15
C LYS A 46 -22.50 -0.45 -0.18
N CYS A 47 -22.20 -1.53 0.52
CA CYS A 47 -22.87 -2.82 0.38
C CYS A 47 -24.38 -2.68 0.60
N SER A 48 -25.16 -3.25 -0.32
CA SER A 48 -26.61 -3.31 -0.24
C SER A 48 -27.11 -4.30 0.82
N SER A 49 -26.25 -5.22 1.27
CA SER A 49 -26.56 -6.16 2.35
C SER A 49 -25.33 -6.51 3.20
N LYS A 50 -25.56 -7.02 4.42
CA LYS A 50 -24.48 -7.58 5.25
C LYS A 50 -23.89 -8.88 4.68
N GLU A 51 -24.57 -9.52 3.73
CA GLU A 51 -24.14 -10.77 3.07
C GLU A 51 -23.07 -10.54 1.98
N ASP A 52 -22.76 -9.27 1.68
CA ASP A 52 -21.76 -8.92 0.67
C ASP A 52 -20.32 -9.24 1.12
N TRP A 53 -20.10 -9.66 2.37
CA TRP A 53 -18.79 -10.03 2.91
C TRP A 53 -18.84 -11.34 3.68
N SER A 54 -17.87 -12.23 3.43
CA SER A 54 -17.55 -13.37 4.28
C SER A 54 -16.32 -13.08 5.14
N MET A 55 -16.25 -13.66 6.34
CA MET A 55 -15.14 -13.50 7.27
C MET A 55 -14.52 -14.84 7.64
N GLU A 56 -13.20 -14.89 7.63
CA GLU A 56 -12.37 -16.01 8.12
C GLU A 56 -11.42 -15.47 9.18
N GLU A 57 -11.43 -16.06 10.38
CA GLU A 57 -10.55 -15.67 11.48
C GLU A 57 -9.60 -16.82 11.85
N SER A 58 -8.33 -16.46 12.04
CA SER A 58 -7.27 -17.32 12.56
C SER A 58 -6.51 -16.53 13.63
N SER A 59 -5.72 -17.22 14.46
CA SER A 59 -5.11 -16.69 15.69
C SER A 59 -4.69 -15.20 15.68
N ASN A 60 -4.02 -14.71 14.63
CA ASN A 60 -3.57 -13.31 14.51
C ASN A 60 -3.99 -12.64 13.20
N THR A 61 -5.01 -13.17 12.50
CA THR A 61 -5.40 -12.64 11.19
C THR A 61 -6.89 -12.82 10.96
N VAL A 62 -7.58 -11.73 10.63
CA VAL A 62 -8.97 -11.74 10.15
C VAL A 62 -8.96 -11.39 8.67
N ILE A 63 -9.63 -12.20 7.85
CA ILE A 63 -9.74 -12.01 6.42
C ILE A 63 -11.20 -11.79 6.06
N TRP A 64 -11.49 -10.65 5.44
CA TRP A 64 -12.78 -10.32 4.85
C TRP A 64 -12.70 -10.51 3.34
N LYS A 65 -13.66 -11.22 2.74
CA LYS A 65 -13.75 -11.40 1.29
C LYS A 65 -15.10 -10.88 0.80
N HIS A 66 -15.07 -10.03 -0.21
CA HIS A 66 -16.29 -9.50 -0.81
C HIS A 66 -16.93 -10.54 -1.74
N SER A 67 -18.25 -10.57 -1.80
CA SER A 67 -19.05 -11.52 -2.60
C SER A 67 -18.75 -11.44 -4.11
N SER A 68 -18.28 -10.29 -4.60
CA SER A 68 -17.83 -10.13 -5.99
C SER A 68 -16.56 -10.89 -6.34
N GLY A 69 -15.81 -11.39 -5.35
CA GLY A 69 -14.50 -12.03 -5.55
C GLY A 69 -13.35 -11.07 -5.88
N ARG A 70 -13.63 -9.76 -6.02
CA ARG A 70 -12.63 -8.74 -6.41
C ARG A 70 -12.07 -7.93 -5.24
N ALA A 71 -12.51 -8.14 -4.01
CA ALA A 71 -11.96 -7.44 -2.85
C ALA A 71 -11.67 -8.40 -1.69
N THR A 72 -10.48 -8.28 -1.11
CA THR A 72 -10.05 -9.03 0.08
C THR A 72 -9.37 -8.10 1.07
N PHE A 73 -9.86 -8.00 2.29
CA PHE A 73 -9.22 -7.19 3.34
C PHE A 73 -8.68 -8.06 4.45
N ILE A 74 -7.48 -7.76 4.90
CA ILE A 74 -6.76 -8.54 5.89
C ILE A 74 -6.45 -7.63 7.07
N VAL A 75 -7.00 -7.96 8.23
CA VAL A 75 -6.57 -7.41 9.51
C VAL A 75 -5.36 -8.24 9.96
N GLY A 76 -4.18 -7.65 9.98
CA GLY A 76 -2.94 -8.30 10.41
C GLY A 76 -1.67 -7.58 9.95
N ASP A 77 -0.53 -8.08 10.39
CA ASP A 77 0.78 -7.46 10.08
C ASP A 77 1.11 -7.60 8.59
N ALA A 78 1.30 -6.48 7.89
CA ALA A 78 1.66 -6.47 6.47
C ALA A 78 3.05 -7.08 6.20
N LEU A 79 3.95 -7.16 7.21
CA LEU A 79 5.28 -7.75 7.10
C LEU A 79 5.24 -9.29 7.21
N GLN A 80 4.17 -9.85 7.77
CA GLN A 80 4.00 -11.30 7.94
C GLN A 80 3.97 -12.02 6.59
N LYS A 81 4.67 -13.16 6.50
CA LYS A 81 4.64 -14.03 5.32
C LYS A 81 3.27 -14.68 5.11
N ARG A 82 2.80 -14.66 3.87
CA ARG A 82 1.52 -15.24 3.43
C ARG A 82 1.72 -15.95 2.10
N PRO A 83 1.94 -17.27 2.10
CA PRO A 83 2.20 -18.04 0.88
C PRO A 83 1.16 -17.83 -0.23
N GLU A 84 -0.10 -17.61 0.15
CA GLU A 84 -1.23 -17.38 -0.74
C GLU A 84 -1.21 -16.03 -1.47
N LEU A 85 -0.32 -15.11 -1.06
CA LEU A 85 -0.17 -13.79 -1.69
C LEU A 85 1.08 -13.69 -2.58
N VAL A 86 1.95 -14.70 -2.58
CA VAL A 86 3.22 -14.70 -3.33
C VAL A 86 2.95 -14.57 -4.83
N GLY A 87 3.54 -13.56 -5.46
CA GLY A 87 3.37 -13.29 -6.90
C GLY A 87 1.93 -13.05 -7.34
N LYS A 88 1.05 -12.61 -6.45
CA LYS A 88 -0.39 -12.47 -6.73
C LYS A 88 -0.72 -11.15 -7.42
N PHE A 89 0.01 -10.08 -7.14
CA PHE A 89 -0.39 -8.73 -7.51
C PHE A 89 0.32 -8.19 -8.74
N ASP A 90 -0.44 -7.57 -9.63
CA ASP A 90 0.04 -6.87 -10.81
C ASP A 90 0.57 -5.48 -10.47
N ALA A 91 -0.02 -4.86 -9.44
CA ALA A 91 0.41 -3.57 -8.95
C ALA A 91 0.31 -3.45 -7.43
N VAL A 92 1.02 -2.47 -6.88
CA VAL A 92 0.96 -2.06 -5.48
C VAL A 92 0.67 -0.57 -5.45
N TYR A 93 -0.29 -0.18 -4.62
CA TYR A 93 -0.54 1.21 -4.28
C TYR A 93 -0.05 1.46 -2.85
N ASP A 94 1.16 1.99 -2.73
CA ASP A 94 1.80 2.28 -1.45
C ASP A 94 1.60 3.75 -1.10
N LYS A 95 0.55 4.06 -0.37
CA LYS A 95 0.25 5.44 0.02
C LYS A 95 0.67 5.66 1.46
N ASP A 96 1.77 6.38 1.64
CA ASP A 96 2.38 6.70 2.93
C ASP A 96 2.79 5.46 3.76
N SER A 97 2.69 4.23 3.24
CA SER A 97 2.98 2.98 3.97
C SER A 97 4.46 2.87 4.29
N PHE A 98 5.33 2.98 3.28
CA PHE A 98 6.79 3.04 3.49
C PHE A 98 7.19 4.23 4.38
N GLY A 99 6.53 5.37 4.19
CA GLY A 99 6.77 6.61 4.95
C GLY A 99 6.29 6.57 6.41
N ALA A 100 5.39 5.64 6.76
CA ALA A 100 4.94 5.42 8.13
C ALA A 100 5.89 4.51 8.92
N LEU A 101 6.77 3.76 8.24
CA LEU A 101 7.63 2.77 8.88
C LEU A 101 8.97 3.37 9.35
N PRO A 102 9.43 3.02 10.58
CA PRO A 102 10.78 3.32 11.03
C PRO A 102 11.80 2.55 10.17
N LYS A 103 13.03 3.09 10.06
CA LYS A 103 14.05 2.60 9.13
C LYS A 103 14.34 1.10 9.26
N ASN A 104 14.32 0.57 10.48
CA ASN A 104 14.60 -0.85 10.76
C ASN A 104 13.52 -1.82 10.24
N LEU A 105 12.31 -1.35 9.91
CA LEU A 105 11.23 -2.19 9.37
C LEU A 105 11.11 -2.11 7.84
N ARG A 106 11.77 -1.15 7.20
CA ARG A 106 11.62 -0.87 5.76
C ARG A 106 12.13 -2.01 4.88
N ASP A 107 13.26 -2.63 5.23
CA ASP A 107 13.81 -3.77 4.46
C ASP A 107 12.85 -4.97 4.44
N GLY A 108 12.36 -5.37 5.62
CA GLY A 108 11.38 -6.45 5.76
C GLY A 108 10.09 -6.14 5.00
N PHE A 109 9.62 -4.90 5.06
CA PHE A 109 8.46 -4.43 4.32
C PHE A 109 8.67 -4.48 2.80
N CYS A 110 9.71 -3.85 2.27
CA CYS A 110 10.01 -3.84 0.84
C CYS A 110 10.22 -5.26 0.30
N SER A 111 10.90 -6.13 1.05
CA SER A 111 11.06 -7.55 0.72
C SER A 111 9.72 -8.28 0.65
N ARG A 112 8.81 -7.99 1.57
CA ARG A 112 7.46 -8.57 1.60
C ARG A 112 6.60 -8.10 0.41
N ILE A 113 6.62 -6.81 0.10
CA ILE A 113 5.96 -6.25 -1.09
C ILE A 113 6.54 -6.87 -2.37
N ALA A 114 7.86 -7.03 -2.44
CA ALA A 114 8.56 -7.67 -3.54
C ALA A 114 8.20 -9.15 -3.73
N GLU A 115 7.90 -9.87 -2.65
CA GLU A 115 7.47 -11.27 -2.68
C GLU A 115 6.03 -11.40 -3.20
N TYR A 116 5.16 -10.46 -2.86
CA TYR A 116 3.75 -10.48 -3.25
C TYR A 116 3.49 -9.94 -4.66
N THR A 117 4.38 -9.09 -5.17
CA THR A 117 4.27 -8.47 -6.50
C THR A 117 4.83 -9.38 -7.59
N LYS A 118 4.10 -9.55 -8.69
CA LYS A 118 4.57 -10.25 -9.89
C LYS A 118 5.83 -9.59 -10.46
N LYS A 119 6.69 -10.40 -11.07
CA LYS A 119 7.79 -9.89 -11.92
C LYS A 119 7.23 -8.96 -13.00
N GLY A 120 7.82 -7.79 -13.17
CA GLY A 120 7.32 -6.73 -14.06
C GLY A 120 6.14 -5.93 -13.52
N GLY A 121 5.59 -6.27 -12.35
CA GLY A 121 4.52 -5.50 -11.70
C GLY A 121 4.96 -4.10 -11.28
N ILE A 122 4.00 -3.20 -11.10
CA ILE A 122 4.24 -1.77 -10.86
C ILE A 122 3.94 -1.40 -9.41
N ILE A 123 4.80 -0.58 -8.80
CA ILE A 123 4.45 0.15 -7.58
C ILE A 123 4.16 1.58 -7.98
N TYR A 124 2.97 2.05 -7.63
CA TYR A 124 2.70 3.48 -7.49
C TYR A 124 2.79 3.81 -6.00
N LEU A 125 3.77 4.63 -5.64
CA LEU A 125 4.03 5.03 -4.27
C LEU A 125 3.79 6.53 -4.11
N GLU A 126 3.07 6.89 -3.06
CA GLU A 126 2.96 8.27 -2.62
C GLU A 126 3.62 8.44 -1.25
N CYS A 127 4.43 9.48 -1.07
CA CYS A 127 5.06 9.78 0.22
C CYS A 127 5.12 11.28 0.51
N LYS A 128 5.49 11.64 1.75
CA LYS A 128 5.68 13.03 2.15
C LYS A 128 7.10 13.52 1.85
N LEU A 129 7.20 14.67 1.21
CA LEU A 129 8.43 15.45 1.11
C LEU A 129 8.27 16.75 1.92
N LYS A 130 9.03 16.88 3.01
CA LYS A 130 9.02 18.07 3.88
C LYS A 130 10.08 19.09 3.42
N GLU A 131 9.79 20.36 3.63
CA GLU A 131 10.81 21.43 3.55
C GLU A 131 11.98 21.13 4.48
N ASN A 132 13.17 21.60 4.10
CA ASN A 132 14.43 21.29 4.79
C ASN A 132 14.66 19.79 4.97
N HIS A 133 14.32 18.98 3.94
CA HIS A 133 14.37 17.50 3.97
C HIS A 133 15.60 16.95 4.70
N GLU A 134 16.80 17.44 4.39
CA GLU A 134 18.06 16.95 4.98
C GLU A 134 18.11 17.13 6.51
N GLU A 135 17.45 18.15 7.05
CA GLU A 135 17.39 18.44 8.48
C GLU A 135 16.31 17.64 9.22
N VAL A 136 15.29 17.13 8.49
CA VAL A 136 14.10 16.49 9.06
C VAL A 136 13.89 15.05 8.57
N ILE A 137 14.88 14.46 7.90
CA ILE A 137 14.81 13.12 7.32
C ILE A 137 14.46 12.03 8.37
N ASP A 138 14.98 12.19 9.59
CA ASP A 138 14.75 11.27 10.72
C ASP A 138 13.54 11.66 11.59
N VAL A 139 12.83 12.74 11.23
CA VAL A 139 11.64 13.20 11.97
C VAL A 139 10.37 12.62 11.33
N GLY A 140 9.76 11.64 11.99
CA GLY A 140 8.53 10.97 11.55
C GLY A 140 7.88 10.13 12.64
N PRO A 141 6.80 9.38 12.31
CA PRO A 141 6.12 9.32 11.01
C PRO A 141 5.14 10.50 10.77
N PRO A 142 4.78 10.80 9.50
CA PRO A 142 5.44 10.30 8.29
C PRO A 142 6.85 10.88 8.15
N PHE A 143 7.82 10.08 7.71
CA PHE A 143 9.18 10.54 7.43
C PHE A 143 9.24 11.36 6.12
N SER A 144 10.20 12.28 6.01
CA SER A 144 10.46 13.02 4.76
C SER A 144 11.23 12.12 3.79
N LEU A 145 10.74 11.97 2.56
CA LEU A 145 11.28 11.02 1.59
C LEU A 145 11.43 11.63 0.19
N LYS A 146 12.54 11.27 -0.47
CA LYS A 146 12.84 11.49 -1.89
C LYS A 146 13.05 10.14 -2.58
N GLY A 147 13.10 10.13 -3.91
CA GLY A 147 13.38 8.92 -4.70
C GLY A 147 14.64 8.17 -4.25
N GLU A 148 15.70 8.89 -3.86
CA GLU A 148 16.94 8.30 -3.33
C GLU A 148 16.71 7.45 -2.07
N ASN A 149 15.84 7.88 -1.16
CA ASN A 149 15.53 7.12 0.06
C ASN A 149 14.71 5.86 -0.25
N LEU A 150 13.80 5.95 -1.22
CA LEU A 150 12.99 4.82 -1.68
C LEU A 150 13.87 3.75 -2.33
N MET A 151 14.92 4.18 -3.03
CA MET A 151 15.80 3.34 -3.84
C MET A 151 17.09 2.90 -3.15
N GLU A 152 17.23 3.10 -1.83
CA GLU A 152 18.29 2.45 -1.05
C GLU A 152 18.26 0.93 -1.27
N ASP A 153 19.43 0.27 -1.23
CA ASP A 153 19.56 -1.19 -1.40
C ASP A 153 18.86 -1.98 -0.29
N THR A 154 18.54 -1.33 0.84
CA THR A 154 17.75 -1.89 1.95
C THR A 154 16.27 -1.49 1.89
N SER A 155 15.82 -0.91 0.78
CA SER A 155 14.45 -0.43 0.55
C SER A 155 13.92 -1.04 -0.76
N TYR A 156 13.17 -0.29 -1.59
CA TYR A 156 12.71 -0.81 -2.87
C TYR A 156 13.85 -1.06 -3.87
N GLY A 157 15.00 -0.38 -3.71
CA GLY A 157 16.17 -0.54 -4.59
C GLY A 157 16.68 -1.97 -4.73
N ALA A 158 16.54 -2.78 -3.67
CA ALA A 158 16.89 -4.21 -3.69
C ALA A 158 16.22 -4.96 -4.85
N ASN A 159 14.95 -4.66 -5.08
CA ASN A 159 14.01 -5.54 -5.76
C ASN A 159 13.27 -4.88 -6.93
N PHE A 160 13.36 -3.56 -7.04
CA PHE A 160 12.63 -2.76 -8.00
C PHE A 160 13.56 -1.83 -8.77
N GLU A 161 13.14 -1.44 -9.96
CA GLU A 161 13.76 -0.42 -10.80
C GLU A 161 12.92 0.85 -10.69
N TYR A 162 13.58 1.99 -10.51
CA TYR A 162 12.91 3.28 -10.50
C TYR A 162 12.55 3.68 -11.94
N LEU A 163 11.29 4.02 -12.18
CA LEU A 163 10.83 4.41 -13.51
C LEU A 163 10.69 5.92 -13.64
N GLU A 164 9.97 6.54 -12.70
CA GLU A 164 9.55 7.94 -12.85
C GLU A 164 9.24 8.59 -11.50
N GLU A 165 9.55 9.89 -11.41
CA GLU A 165 9.04 10.79 -10.38
C GLU A 165 7.89 11.62 -10.96
N LEU A 166 6.74 11.60 -10.31
CA LEU A 166 5.55 12.35 -10.76
C LEU A 166 5.48 13.77 -10.15
N GLY A 167 6.41 14.11 -9.26
CA GLY A 167 6.39 15.36 -8.50
C GLY A 167 5.22 15.41 -7.52
N THR A 168 4.71 16.60 -7.24
CA THR A 168 3.59 16.79 -6.31
C THR A 168 2.27 16.28 -6.93
N VAL A 169 1.63 15.31 -6.28
CA VAL A 169 0.41 14.66 -6.80
C VAL A 169 -0.87 15.41 -6.46
N TYR A 170 -0.91 16.09 -5.31
CA TYR A 170 -2.00 16.99 -4.92
C TYR A 170 -1.54 17.95 -3.82
N PRO A 171 -2.15 19.15 -3.70
CA PRO A 171 -1.81 20.09 -2.64
C PRO A 171 -2.19 19.52 -1.26
N LEU A 172 -1.31 19.71 -0.28
CA LEU A 172 -1.60 19.45 1.12
C LEU A 172 -2.04 20.74 1.82
N SER A 173 -2.93 20.62 2.81
CA SER A 173 -3.33 21.75 3.64
C SER A 173 -2.26 22.19 4.64
N TRP A 174 -1.22 21.37 4.82
CA TRP A 174 -0.12 21.61 5.77
C TRP A 174 1.04 22.30 5.06
N PRO A 175 1.41 23.53 5.45
CA PRO A 175 2.54 24.24 4.86
C PRO A 175 3.85 23.46 5.04
N GLY A 176 4.75 23.59 4.06
CA GLY A 176 6.08 22.99 4.10
C GLY A 176 6.12 21.47 3.95
N MET A 177 5.04 20.87 3.43
CA MET A 177 4.99 19.44 3.13
C MET A 177 4.22 19.20 1.83
N ASN A 178 4.78 18.37 0.95
CA ASN A 178 4.16 17.94 -0.29
C ASN A 178 3.88 16.44 -0.25
N GLN A 179 2.79 16.00 -0.90
CA GLN A 179 2.64 14.60 -1.30
C GLN A 179 3.35 14.43 -2.65
N THR A 180 4.34 13.55 -2.74
CA THR A 180 5.03 13.24 -3.99
C THR A 180 4.68 11.84 -4.47
N GLY A 181 4.63 11.66 -5.79
CA GLY A 181 4.34 10.37 -6.44
C GLY A 181 5.58 9.77 -7.10
N HIS A 182 5.74 8.46 -6.99
CA HIS A 182 6.88 7.72 -7.51
C HIS A 182 6.41 6.42 -8.15
N VAL A 183 7.01 6.04 -9.27
CA VAL A 183 6.68 4.80 -9.99
C VAL A 183 7.91 3.90 -10.06
N MET A 184 7.72 2.64 -9.68
CA MET A 184 8.77 1.60 -9.71
C MET A 184 8.26 0.32 -10.37
N ARG A 185 9.17 -0.50 -10.90
CA ARG A 185 8.85 -1.79 -11.52
C ARG A 185 9.61 -2.93 -10.85
N ARG A 186 8.93 -4.04 -10.60
CA ARG A 186 9.53 -5.25 -10.04
C ARG A 186 10.51 -5.87 -11.04
N LYS A 187 11.81 -5.92 -10.69
CA LYS A 187 12.85 -6.75 -11.35
C LYS A 187 12.45 -8.21 -11.28
#